data_AF-A0A9X7CKD2-F1
#
_entry.id   AF-A0A9X7CKD2-F1
#
_cell.length_a   1.000
_cell.length_b   1.000
_cell.length_c   1.000
_cell.angle_alpha   90.00
_cell.angle_beta   90.00
_cell.angle_gamma   90.00
#
_symmetry.space_group_name_H-M   'P 1'
#
loop_
_entity.id
_entity.type
_entity.pdbx_description
1 polymer ?
#
loop_
_entity_poly.entity_id
_entity_poly.type
_entity_poly.pdbx_seq_one_letter_code
_entity_poly.pdbx_strand_id
1 'polypeptide(L)' 'MLRVSIVNAKVIDKKFIEGVPGFPAKYLLTLYANDQTQVVDVKSNFFKKIDVGDEIKAYEYKDHLSIEQDKRKSGWD' A
#
# COMPACT_ATOMS: atom_id res chain seq x y z
N MET A 1 -17.68 8.29 -15.24
CA MET A 1 -16.29 8.74 -15.10
C MET A 1 -15.90 8.57 -13.64
N LEU A 2 -15.04 7.60 -13.31
CA LEU A 2 -14.53 7.45 -11.94
C LEU A 2 -13.53 8.59 -11.69
N ARG A 3 -13.82 9.48 -10.74
CA ARG A 3 -12.86 10.49 -10.30
C ARG A 3 -11.83 9.77 -9.42
N VAL A 4 -10.58 9.76 -9.88
CA VAL A 4 -9.44 9.30 -9.09
C VAL A 4 -8.72 10.54 -8.58
N SER A 5 -8.62 10.71 -7.27
CA SER A 5 -7.85 11.76 -6.62
C SER A 5 -6.52 11.19 -6.13
N ILE A 6 -5.46 12.01 -6.16
CA ILE A 6 -4.21 11.70 -5.47
C ILE A 6 -4.25 12.40 -4.12
N VAL A 7 -4.07 11.64 -3.04
CA VAL A 7 -4.12 12.12 -1.66
C VAL A 7 -2.83 11.80 -0.92
N ASN A 8 -2.53 12.54 0.14
CA ASN A 8 -1.53 12.13 1.12
C ASN A 8 -2.21 11.21 2.12
N ALA A 9 -1.76 9.96 2.19
CA ALA A 9 -2.22 9.00 3.18
C ALA A 9 -1.14 8.79 4.24
N LYS A 10 -1.55 8.81 5.51
CA LYS A 10 -0.67 8.52 6.63
C LYS A 10 -0.63 7.02 6.87
N VAL A 11 0.56 6.46 7.04
CA VAL A 11 0.75 5.08 7.49
C VAL A 11 0.54 5.04 8.99
N ILE A 12 -0.54 4.39 9.43
CA ILE A 12 -0.92 4.35 10.85
C ILE A 12 -0.63 3.00 11.51
N ASP A 13 -0.43 1.95 10.73
CA ASP A 13 0.00 0.63 11.21
C ASP A 13 0.74 -0.15 10.11
N LYS A 14 1.55 -1.12 10.52
CA LYS A 14 2.41 -1.92 9.66
C LYS A 14 2.53 -3.35 10.20
N LYS A 15 2.15 -4.34 9.40
CA LYS A 15 2.13 -5.75 9.83
C LYS A 15 2.74 -6.68 8.79
N PHE A 16 3.67 -7.52 9.23
CA PHE A 16 4.16 -8.67 8.45
C PHE A 16 3.43 -9.93 8.90
N ILE A 17 2.95 -10.72 7.93
CA ILE A 17 2.36 -12.03 8.17
C ILE A 17 3.24 -13.05 7.48
N GLU A 18 3.86 -13.93 8.28
CA GLU A 18 4.68 -15.02 7.77
C GLU A 18 3.83 -15.97 6.91
N GLY A 19 4.43 -16.44 5.81
CA GLY A 19 3.79 -17.41 4.93
C GLY A 19 3.83 -18.80 5.53
N VAL A 20 2.78 -19.58 5.31
CA VAL A 20 2.72 -21.01 5.66
C VAL A 20 2.56 -21.83 4.37
N PRO A 21 2.80 -23.15 4.36
CA PRO A 21 2.60 -23.96 3.17
C PRO A 21 1.20 -23.74 2.56
N GLY A 22 1.14 -23.33 1.30
CA GLY A 22 -0.09 -22.99 0.59
C GLY A 22 -0.55 -21.52 0.70
N PHE A 23 0.07 -20.71 1.56
CA PHE A 23 -0.28 -19.29 1.76
C PHE A 23 0.97 -18.40 1.74
N PRO A 24 1.15 -17.53 0.73
CA PRO A 24 2.31 -16.65 0.65
C PRO A 24 2.32 -15.63 1.78
N ALA A 25 3.53 -15.20 2.18
CA ALA A 25 3.71 -14.13 3.16
C ALA A 25 3.09 -12.82 2.67
N LYS A 26 2.59 -12.01 3.59
CA LYS A 26 1.97 -10.70 3.30
C LYS A 26 2.67 -9.57 4.04
N TYR A 27 2.72 -8.41 3.39
CA TYR A 27 3.32 -7.21 3.94
C TYR A 27 2.26 -6.11 3.90
N LEU A 28 1.60 -5.89 5.03
CA LEU A 28 0.39 -5.07 5.10
C LEU A 28 0.72 -3.69 5.66
N LEU A 29 0.25 -2.65 5.00
CA LEU A 29 0.22 -1.28 5.53
C LEU A 29 -1.23 -0.88 5.78
N THR A 30 -1.48 -0.21 6.90
CA THR A 30 -2.75 0.43 7.18
C THR A 30 -2.60 1.92 6.90
N LEU A 31 -3.37 2.41 5.94
CA LEU A 31 -3.36 3.79 5.47
C LEU A 31 -4.58 4.54 5.99
N TYR A 32 -4.40 5.79 6.37
CA TYR A 32 -5.46 6.72 6.73
C TYR A 32 -5.41 7.98 5.87
N ALA A 33 -6.51 8.29 5.18
CA ALA A 33 -6.69 9.51 4.41
C ALA A 33 -8.18 9.84 4.30
N ASN A 34 -8.54 11.13 4.34
CA ASN A 34 -9.92 11.60 4.16
C ASN A 34 -10.96 10.82 5.01
N ASP A 35 -10.64 10.60 6.29
CA ASP A 35 -11.46 9.84 7.23
C ASP A 35 -11.72 8.37 6.87
N GLN A 36 -11.00 7.85 5.87
CA GLN A 36 -11.01 6.45 5.48
C GLN A 36 -9.75 5.74 5.96
N THR A 37 -9.92 4.48 6.38
CA THR A 37 -8.82 3.58 6.71
C THR A 37 -8.83 2.39 5.76
N GLN A 38 -7.68 2.06 5.16
CA GLN A 38 -7.55 0.93 4.25
C GLN A 38 -6.29 0.11 4.57
N VAL A 39 -6.45 -1.21 4.65
CA VAL A 39 -5.31 -2.13 4.68
C VAL A 39 -4.94 -2.49 3.24
N VAL A 40 -3.67 -2.31 2.89
CA VAL A 40 -3.13 -2.63 1.57
C VAL A 40 -2.00 -3.64 1.69
N ASP A 41 -2.02 -4.67 0.84
CA ASP A 41 -0.90 -5.59 0.69
C ASP A 41 0.12 -4.99 -0.28
N VAL A 42 1.37 -4.92 0.17
CA VAL A 42 2.45 -4.26 -0.55
C VAL A 42 3.62 -5.20 -0.79
N LYS A 43 4.48 -4.84 -1.74
CA LYS A 43 5.72 -5.58 -1.96
C LYS A 43 6.66 -5.42 -0.76
N SER A 44 7.39 -6.48 -0.46
CA SER A 44 8.35 -6.52 0.67
C SER A 44 9.41 -5.41 0.62
N ASN A 45 9.86 -5.03 -0.58
CA ASN A 45 10.84 -3.96 -0.77
C ASN A 45 10.27 -2.56 -0.49
N PHE A 46 8.97 -2.34 -0.78
CA PHE A 46 8.28 -1.12 -0.42
C PHE A 46 8.04 -1.07 1.09
N PHE A 47 7.53 -2.16 1.66
CA PHE A 47 7.31 -2.30 3.10
C PHE A 47 8.56 -2.02 3.93
N LYS A 48 9.74 -2.47 3.51
CA LYS A 48 11.00 -2.24 4.24
C LYS A 48 11.47 -0.78 4.26
N LYS A 49 10.91 0.10 3.43
CA LYS A 49 11.32 1.51 3.28
C LYS A 49 10.35 2.50 3.92
N ILE A 50 9.23 2.02 4.43
CA ILE A 50 8.13 2.83 4.96
C ILE A 50 7.94 2.52 6.43
N ASP A 51 7.82 3.53 7.27
CA ASP A 51 7.57 3.38 8.70
C ASP A 51 6.20 3.96 9.12
N VAL A 52 5.75 3.57 10.32
CA VAL A 52 4.53 4.12 10.90
C VAL A 52 4.76 5.59 11.20
N GLY A 53 3.84 6.43 10.74
CA GLY A 53 3.95 7.89 10.81
C GLY A 53 4.27 8.55 9.47
N ASP A 54 4.80 7.79 8.49
CA ASP A 54 5.12 8.32 7.16
C ASP A 54 3.85 8.76 6.41
N GLU A 55 4.00 9.80 5.59
CA GLU A 55 3.00 10.19 4.60
C GLU A 55 3.41 9.70 3.21
N ILE A 56 2.50 8.99 2.54
CA ILE A 56 2.71 8.47 1.19
C ILE A 56 1.61 8.94 0.23
N LYS A 57 1.93 9.02 -1.06
CA LYS A 57 0.92 9.28 -2.09
C LYS A 57 0.05 8.04 -2.31
N ALA A 58 -1.26 8.22 -2.22
CA ALA A 58 -2.25 7.19 -2.51
C ALA A 58 -3.25 7.70 -3.56
N TYR A 59 -3.80 6.77 -4.32
CA TYR A 59 -4.95 6.98 -5.19
C TYR A 59 -6.20 6.68 -4.39
N GLU A 60 -7.05 7.68 -4.27
CA GLU A 60 -8.37 7.56 -3.67
C GLU A 60 -9.39 7.26 -4.76
N TYR A 61 -10.09 6.14 -4.58
CA TYR A 61 -11.29 5.78 -5.30
C TYR A 61 -12.48 5.97 -4.36
N LYS A 62 -13.70 5.95 -4.92
CA LYS A 62 -14.93 6.16 -4.16
C LYS A 62 -15.03 5.28 -2.89
N ASP A 63 -14.49 4.05 -2.97
CA ASP A 63 -14.69 3.03 -1.94
C ASP A 63 -13.37 2.47 -1.35
N HIS A 64 -12.19 2.90 -1.82
CA HIS A 64 -10.90 2.40 -1.30
C HIS A 64 -9.70 3.30 -1.63
N LEU A 65 -8.62 3.11 -0.89
CA LEU A 65 -7.30 3.66 -1.17
C LEU A 65 -6.42 2.61 -1.85
N SER A 66 -5.59 3.04 -2.80
CA SER A 66 -4.55 2.22 -3.44
C SER A 66 -3.24 2.99 -3.51
N ILE A 67 -2.11 2.30 -3.63
CA ILE A 67 -0.80 2.93 -3.78
C ILE A 67 -0.11 2.40 -5.03
N GLU A 68 0.58 3.28 -5.75
CA GLU A 68 1.46 2.83 -6.82
C GLU A 68 2.73 2.25 -6.20
N GLN A 69 3.00 0.99 -6.54
CA GLN A 69 4.17 0.26 -6.07
C GLN A 69 5.03 0.00 -7.29
N ASP A 70 6.28 0.49 -7.29
CA ASP A 70 7.25 0.38 -8.39
C ASP A 70 6.93 -0.83 -9.29
N LYS A 71 6.33 -0.54 -10.44
CA LYS A 71 6.26 -1.52 -11.52
C LYS A 71 7.71 -1.71 -11.92
N ARG A 72 8.25 -2.93 -11.79
CA ARG A 72 9.53 -3.22 -12.43
C ARG A 72 9.39 -2.71 -13.86
N LYS A 73 10.30 -1.83 -14.30
CA LYS A 73 10.61 -1.75 -15.73
C LYS A 73 10.87 -3.19 -16.11
N SER A 74 9.94 -3.77 -16.85
CA SER A 74 10.09 -5.08 -17.45
C SER A 74 11.20 -4.93 -18.47
N GLY A 75 12.45 -4.96 -18.00
CA GLY A 75 13.63 -5.16 -18.83
C GLY A 75 13.57 -6.60 -19.30
N TRP A 76 12.92 -6.80 -20.43
CA TRP A 76 13.29 -7.85 -21.36
C TRP A 76 14.15 -7.14 -22.40
N ASP A 77 15.47 -7.22 -22.21
CA ASP A 77 16.38 -7.51 -23.32
C ASP A 77 16.16 -8.97 -23.73
#